data_AF-A0A1G3G6H5-F1
#
_entry.id   AF-A0A1G3G6H5-F1
#
_cell.length_a   1.000
_cell.length_b   1.000
_cell.length_c   1.000
_cell.angle_alpha   90.00
_cell.angle_beta   90.00
_cell.angle_gamma   90.00
#
_symmetry.space_group_name_H-M   'P 1'
#
loop_
_entity.id
_entity.type
_entity.pdbx_description
1 polymer ?
#
loop_
_entity_poly.entity_id
_entity_poly.type
_entity_poly.pdbx_seq_one_letter_code
_entity_poly.pdbx_strand_id
1 'polypeptide(L)'
;MLDNAKATDAVSRCLIEADIAAHAAFVCKIKQAFPDPIAERRVREYLSNPVFRPLFEICHNGATSLGGALILRALDLIETELYSVRFGSMKGHMIQAVRLTREGREELERLSPAVEVEPLFEAIETAIAGYVAIDSGAGLVARRELIDFAVQYSDMDILTRLVDLDNGRFECAHWQDEEPLSDADRLDASQYWCAAVVERSGADFIDLNEINP
;
A
#
# COMPACT_ATOMS: atom_id res chain seq x y z
N MET A 1 -10.95 19.28 31.91
CA MET A 1 -9.73 18.46 32.10
C MET A 1 -10.03 16.96 32.29
N LEU A 2 -11.09 16.57 33.02
CA LEU A 2 -11.49 15.16 33.19
C LEU A 2 -12.02 14.47 31.92
N ASP A 3 -12.65 15.20 30.99
CA ASP A 3 -13.18 14.62 29.74
C ASP A 3 -12.09 14.29 28.71
N ASN A 4 -11.00 15.05 28.68
CA ASN A 4 -9.85 14.75 27.81
C ASN A 4 -9.19 13.43 28.21
N ALA A 5 -9.01 13.16 29.51
CA ALA A 5 -8.35 11.94 29.97
C ALA A 5 -9.16 10.67 29.62
N LYS A 6 -10.50 10.74 29.65
CA LYS A 6 -11.37 9.63 29.25
C LYS A 6 -11.39 9.43 27.73
N ALA A 7 -11.37 10.51 26.95
CA ALA A 7 -11.27 10.43 25.49
C ALA A 7 -9.91 9.86 25.06
N THR A 8 -8.81 10.25 25.72
CA THR A 8 -7.48 9.70 25.46
C THR A 8 -7.39 8.20 25.82
N ASP A 9 -7.94 7.76 26.96
CA ASP A 9 -7.97 6.33 27.34
C ASP A 9 -8.82 5.49 26.37
N ALA A 10 -9.94 6.03 25.89
CA ALA A 10 -10.78 5.36 24.89
C ALA A 10 -10.09 5.23 23.52
N VAL A 11 -9.40 6.28 23.06
CA VAL A 11 -8.61 6.25 21.82
C VAL A 11 -7.43 5.29 21.95
N SER A 12 -6.72 5.30 23.08
CA SER A 12 -5.62 4.36 23.33
C SER A 12 -6.08 2.90 23.34
N ARG A 13 -7.24 2.59 23.93
CA ARG A 13 -7.81 1.23 23.88
C ARG A 13 -8.22 0.82 22.46
N CYS A 14 -8.83 1.71 21.70
CA CYS A 14 -9.21 1.46 20.31
C CYS A 14 -7.99 1.14 19.43
N LEU A 15 -6.90 1.90 19.56
CA LEU A 15 -5.65 1.66 18.82
C LEU A 15 -4.99 0.32 19.22
N ILE A 16 -5.03 -0.04 20.50
CA ILE A 16 -4.53 -1.34 20.98
C ILE A 16 -5.38 -2.50 20.41
N GLU A 17 -6.70 -2.38 20.39
CA GLU A 17 -7.59 -3.39 19.82
C GLU A 17 -7.40 -3.53 18.30
N ALA A 18 -7.22 -2.41 17.58
CA ALA A 18 -6.91 -2.41 16.16
C ALA A 18 -5.56 -3.08 15.86
N ASP A 19 -4.53 -2.78 16.64
CA ASP A 19 -3.20 -3.43 16.53
C ASP A 19 -3.29 -4.95 16.76
N ILE A 20 -4.03 -5.38 17.79
CA ILE A 20 -4.27 -6.80 18.07
C ILE A 20 -5.00 -7.48 16.90
N ALA A 21 -6.04 -6.84 16.34
CA ALA A 21 -6.81 -7.37 15.23
C ALA A 21 -5.97 -7.47 13.94
N ALA A 22 -5.19 -6.43 13.64
CA ALA A 22 -4.29 -6.38 12.49
C ALA A 22 -3.19 -7.46 12.60
N HIS A 23 -2.61 -7.63 13.80
CA HIS A 23 -1.63 -8.68 14.06
C HIS A 23 -2.24 -10.09 13.95
N ALA A 24 -3.46 -10.30 14.46
CA ALA A 24 -4.15 -11.58 14.35
C ALA A 24 -4.48 -11.95 12.89
N ALA A 25 -4.93 -10.98 12.10
CA ALA A 25 -5.19 -11.16 10.66
C ALA A 25 -3.90 -11.53 9.90
N PHE A 26 -2.81 -10.82 10.20
CA PHE A 26 -1.48 -11.10 9.66
C PHE A 26 -1.00 -12.51 9.99
N VAL A 27 -1.08 -12.92 11.27
CA VAL A 27 -0.69 -14.28 11.69
C VAL A 27 -1.54 -15.34 10.99
N CYS A 28 -2.84 -15.09 10.79
CA CYS A 28 -3.73 -16.00 10.07
C CYS A 28 -3.30 -16.16 8.61
N LYS A 29 -2.99 -15.05 7.91
CA LYS A 29 -2.50 -15.07 6.52
C LYS A 29 -1.18 -15.83 6.39
N ILE A 30 -0.23 -15.62 7.29
CA ILE A 30 1.02 -16.40 7.30
C ILE A 30 0.73 -17.88 7.51
N LYS A 31 -0.10 -18.26 8.48
CA LYS A 31 -0.43 -19.68 8.72
C LYS A 31 -1.09 -20.34 7.51
N GLN A 32 -1.92 -19.61 6.77
CA GLN A 32 -2.54 -20.11 5.54
C GLN A 32 -1.51 -20.30 4.42
N ALA A 33 -0.56 -19.38 4.28
CA ALA A 33 0.52 -19.45 3.29
C ALA A 33 1.59 -20.51 3.65
N PHE A 34 1.80 -20.76 4.95
CA PHE A 34 2.86 -21.63 5.47
C PHE A 34 2.30 -22.68 6.45
N PRO A 35 1.80 -23.82 5.93
CA PRO A 35 1.31 -24.90 6.79
C PRO A 35 2.43 -25.63 7.56
N ASP A 36 3.70 -25.52 7.12
CA ASP A 36 4.86 -26.01 7.88
C ASP A 36 5.21 -25.04 9.04
N PRO A 37 5.14 -25.48 10.32
CA PRO A 37 5.42 -24.62 11.48
C PRO A 37 6.85 -24.06 11.52
N ILE A 38 7.84 -24.73 10.92
CA ILE A 38 9.23 -24.25 10.91
C ILE A 38 9.37 -23.10 9.90
N ALA A 39 8.82 -23.26 8.69
CA ALA A 39 8.74 -22.20 7.70
C ALA A 39 7.93 -20.99 8.21
N GLU A 40 6.76 -21.21 8.84
CA GLU A 40 5.93 -20.17 9.45
C GLU A 40 6.74 -19.32 10.45
N ARG A 41 7.50 -19.98 11.33
CA ARG A 41 8.31 -19.31 12.35
C ARG A 41 9.40 -18.45 11.72
N ARG A 42 10.13 -18.99 10.73
CA ARG A 42 11.20 -18.26 10.03
C ARG A 42 10.64 -17.02 9.34
N VAL A 43 9.54 -17.16 8.60
CA VAL A 43 8.90 -16.01 7.93
C VAL A 43 8.44 -14.95 8.92
N ARG A 44 7.87 -15.35 10.06
CA ARG A 44 7.50 -14.39 11.11
C ARG A 44 8.71 -13.62 11.65
N GLU A 45 9.85 -14.29 11.83
CA GLU A 45 11.09 -13.65 12.26
C GLU A 45 11.58 -12.63 11.20
N TYR A 46 11.54 -12.96 9.91
CA TYR A 46 11.87 -12.01 8.84
C TYR A 46 10.90 -10.81 8.78
N LEU A 47 9.59 -11.06 8.84
CA LEU A 47 8.56 -10.00 8.79
C LEU A 47 8.45 -9.19 10.09
N SER A 48 9.14 -9.61 11.15
CA SER A 48 9.31 -8.81 12.37
C SER A 48 10.36 -7.72 12.23
N ASN A 49 11.18 -7.76 11.16
CA ASN A 49 12.16 -6.71 10.89
C ASN A 49 11.44 -5.38 10.56
N PRO A 50 11.70 -4.32 11.33
CA PRO A 50 10.99 -3.05 11.22
C PRO A 50 11.34 -2.24 9.96
N VAL A 51 12.39 -2.62 9.24
CA VAL A 51 12.80 -2.00 7.97
C VAL A 51 12.34 -2.85 6.80
N PHE A 52 12.62 -4.16 6.84
CA PHE A 52 12.32 -5.06 5.73
C PHE A 52 10.83 -5.07 5.38
N ARG A 53 9.95 -5.31 6.37
CA ARG A 53 8.52 -5.45 6.10
C ARG A 53 7.93 -4.17 5.49
N PRO A 54 8.08 -2.97 6.09
CA PRO A 54 7.57 -1.74 5.48
C PRO A 54 8.13 -1.46 4.08
N LEU A 55 9.41 -1.75 3.85
CA LEU A 55 10.06 -1.53 2.56
C LEU A 55 9.48 -2.46 1.49
N PHE A 56 9.24 -3.72 1.86
CA PHE A 56 8.65 -4.74 0.99
C PHE A 56 7.16 -4.45 0.71
N GLU A 57 6.41 -4.02 1.73
CA GLU A 57 5.02 -3.56 1.59
C GLU A 57 4.90 -2.38 0.60
N ILE A 58 5.75 -1.34 0.73
CA ILE A 58 5.79 -0.23 -0.26
C ILE A 58 6.11 -0.75 -1.66
N CYS A 59 7.07 -1.66 -1.80
CA CYS A 59 7.51 -2.14 -3.10
C CYS A 59 6.41 -2.95 -3.82
N HIS A 60 5.77 -3.88 -3.11
CA HIS A 60 4.85 -4.85 -3.70
C HIS A 60 3.39 -4.44 -3.62
N ASN A 61 2.96 -3.89 -2.48
CA ASN A 61 1.57 -3.49 -2.29
C ASN A 61 1.35 -2.01 -2.60
N GLY A 62 2.43 -1.21 -2.65
CA GLY A 62 2.33 0.22 -2.88
C GLY A 62 1.95 1.03 -1.64
N ALA A 63 1.93 0.44 -0.44
CA ALA A 63 1.68 1.16 0.80
C ALA A 63 2.34 0.46 2.00
N THR A 64 2.52 1.22 3.09
CA THR A 64 2.87 0.72 4.42
C THR A 64 2.11 1.53 5.48
N SER A 65 2.07 1.03 6.71
CA SER A 65 1.63 1.80 7.88
C SER A 65 2.45 3.07 8.08
N LEU A 66 1.85 4.11 8.69
CA LEU A 66 2.53 5.35 9.07
C LEU A 66 3.79 5.08 9.92
N GLY A 67 3.69 4.16 10.89
CA GLY A 67 4.84 3.78 11.74
C GLY A 67 6.00 3.19 10.92
N GLY A 68 5.69 2.33 9.95
CA GLY A 68 6.69 1.81 9.02
C GLY A 68 7.30 2.90 8.14
N ALA A 69 6.47 3.78 7.57
CA ALA A 69 6.93 4.89 6.73
C ALA A 69 7.87 5.84 7.48
N LEU A 70 7.58 6.15 8.74
CA LEU A 70 8.45 7.00 9.58
C LEU A 70 9.83 6.38 9.79
N ILE A 71 9.90 5.06 9.98
CA ILE A 71 11.18 4.33 10.10
C ILE A 71 11.96 4.40 8.79
N LEU A 72 11.31 4.10 7.66
CA LEU A 72 11.95 4.15 6.35
C LEU A 72 12.46 5.55 6.00
N ARG A 73 11.67 6.58 6.35
CA ARG A 73 12.05 7.98 6.14
C ARG A 73 13.23 8.39 7.01
N ALA A 74 13.27 7.96 8.28
CA ALA A 74 14.39 8.24 9.17
C ALA A 74 15.72 7.61 8.71
N LEU A 75 15.64 6.59 7.84
CA LEU A 75 16.76 5.91 7.23
C LEU A 75 17.03 6.37 5.79
N ASP A 76 16.37 7.44 5.32
CA ASP A 76 16.47 7.96 3.95
C ASP A 76 16.16 6.92 2.85
N LEU A 77 15.32 5.92 3.15
CA LEU A 77 14.93 4.85 2.21
C LEU A 77 13.70 5.23 1.37
N ILE A 78 12.93 6.21 1.83
CA ILE A 78 11.80 6.78 1.10
C ILE A 78 11.84 8.30 1.13
N GLU A 79 11.21 8.90 0.14
CA GLU A 79 11.00 10.34 0.05
C GLU A 79 9.55 10.63 -0.35
N THR A 80 9.06 11.81 0.02
CA THR A 80 7.71 12.27 -0.29
C THR A 80 7.69 13.04 -1.60
N GLU A 81 6.62 12.89 -2.36
CA GLU A 81 6.30 13.72 -3.52
C GLU A 81 4.86 14.21 -3.45
N LEU A 82 4.61 15.47 -3.83
CA LEU A 82 3.26 16.00 -3.98
C LEU A 82 2.86 15.91 -5.44
N TYR A 83 1.69 15.35 -5.71
CA TYR A 83 1.17 15.27 -7.06
C TYR A 83 -0.32 15.64 -7.12
N SER A 84 -0.76 16.12 -8.29
CA SER A 84 -2.16 16.41 -8.54
C SER A 84 -2.85 15.16 -9.09
N VAL A 85 -3.92 14.73 -8.43
CA VAL A 85 -4.77 13.64 -8.88
C VAL A 85 -5.43 14.01 -10.20
N ARG A 86 -5.48 13.07 -11.14
CA ARG A 86 -5.79 13.38 -12.55
C ARG A 86 -7.21 13.05 -12.97
N PHE A 87 -7.85 12.14 -12.25
CA PHE A 87 -9.16 11.58 -12.54
C PHE A 87 -9.87 11.30 -11.22
N GLY A 88 -11.14 10.94 -11.28
CA GLY A 88 -11.92 10.71 -10.09
C GLY A 88 -12.55 11.99 -9.58
N SER A 89 -13.39 11.82 -8.58
CA SER A 89 -13.88 12.89 -7.73
C SER A 89 -12.77 13.81 -7.23
N MET A 90 -11.59 13.25 -6.92
CA MET A 90 -10.43 13.95 -6.39
C MET A 90 -9.60 14.70 -7.46
N LYS A 91 -10.04 14.75 -8.72
CA LYS A 91 -9.30 15.41 -9.81
C LYS A 91 -8.91 16.86 -9.44
N GLY A 92 -7.63 17.17 -9.60
CA GLY A 92 -7.04 18.48 -9.30
C GLY A 92 -6.54 18.62 -7.86
N HIS A 93 -6.93 17.74 -6.94
CA HIS A 93 -6.44 17.78 -5.56
C HIS A 93 -4.98 17.35 -5.47
N MET A 94 -4.22 18.05 -4.63
CA MET A 94 -2.83 17.69 -4.32
C MET A 94 -2.81 16.66 -3.20
N ILE A 95 -2.18 15.53 -3.45
CA ILE A 95 -2.02 14.43 -2.48
C ILE A 95 -0.52 14.12 -2.33
N GLN A 96 -0.10 13.78 -1.11
CA GLN A 96 1.24 13.26 -0.87
C GLN A 96 1.32 11.77 -1.19
N ALA A 97 2.28 11.43 -2.05
CA ALA A 97 2.72 10.07 -2.27
C ALA A 97 4.14 9.88 -1.72
N VAL A 98 4.54 8.62 -1.55
CA VAL A 98 5.94 8.26 -1.30
C VAL A 98 6.53 7.48 -2.46
N ARG A 99 7.85 7.63 -2.62
CA ARG A 99 8.66 6.82 -3.54
C ARG A 99 9.92 6.32 -2.85
N LEU A 100 10.45 5.20 -3.33
CA LEU A 100 11.72 4.68 -2.86
C LEU A 100 12.86 5.61 -3.32
N THR A 101 13.78 5.92 -2.41
CA THR A 101 15.07 6.53 -2.78
C THR A 101 15.95 5.49 -3.49
N ARG A 102 17.13 5.91 -3.95
CA ARG A 102 18.10 4.97 -4.51
C ARG A 102 18.57 3.99 -3.43
N GLU A 103 18.87 4.53 -2.25
CA GLU A 103 19.29 3.81 -1.07
C GLU A 103 18.21 2.82 -0.61
N GLY A 104 16.93 3.20 -0.68
CA GLY A 104 15.80 2.30 -0.43
C GLY A 104 15.74 1.10 -1.38
N ARG A 105 16.04 1.30 -2.66
CA ARG A 105 16.11 0.20 -3.64
C ARG A 105 17.31 -0.71 -3.38
N GLU A 106 18.48 -0.14 -3.13
CA GLU A 106 19.70 -0.90 -2.81
C GLU A 106 19.52 -1.72 -1.52
N GLU A 107 18.85 -1.16 -0.50
CA GLU A 107 18.57 -1.87 0.76
C GLU A 107 17.57 -3.01 0.57
N LEU A 108 16.54 -2.82 -0.27
CA LEU A 108 15.62 -3.89 -0.64
C LEU A 108 16.37 -5.03 -1.34
N GLU A 109 17.21 -4.71 -2.33
CA GLU A 109 18.06 -5.67 -3.03
C GLU A 109 19.07 -6.36 -2.11
N ARG A 110 19.48 -5.74 -1.00
CA ARG A 110 20.35 -6.35 0.01
C ARG A 110 19.60 -7.34 0.90
N LEU A 111 18.35 -7.01 1.23
CA LEU A 111 17.52 -7.81 2.14
C LEU A 111 16.84 -8.99 1.42
N SER A 112 16.54 -8.87 0.13
CA SER A 112 15.89 -9.93 -0.66
C SER A 112 16.73 -11.22 -0.82
N PRO A 113 18.05 -11.17 -1.09
CA PRO A 113 18.91 -12.36 -1.20
C PRO A 113 19.24 -12.99 0.15
N ALA A 114 19.11 -12.28 1.27
CA ALA A 114 19.29 -12.88 2.61
C ALA A 114 18.22 -13.94 2.95
N VAL A 115 17.28 -14.18 2.04
CA VAL A 115 16.29 -15.27 2.02
C VAL A 115 16.77 -16.35 1.02
N GLU A 116 17.97 -16.91 1.24
CA GLU A 116 18.69 -17.82 0.31
C GLU A 116 18.04 -19.19 0.05
N VAL A 117 16.75 -19.36 0.34
CA VAL A 117 15.98 -20.55 -0.06
C VAL A 117 14.83 -20.02 -0.90
N GLU A 118 14.94 -20.08 -2.24
CA GLU A 118 13.92 -19.59 -3.21
C GLU A 118 12.45 -19.85 -2.79
N PRO A 119 12.09 -21.05 -2.26
CA PRO A 119 10.73 -21.31 -1.74
C PRO A 119 10.26 -20.40 -0.60
N LEU A 120 11.18 -19.84 0.19
CA LEU A 120 10.87 -18.98 1.33
C LEU A 120 10.59 -17.54 0.87
N PHE A 121 11.28 -17.07 -0.16
CA PHE A 121 11.09 -15.73 -0.71
C PHE A 121 9.75 -15.61 -1.44
N GLU A 122 9.43 -16.55 -2.33
CA GLU A 122 8.12 -16.61 -3.03
C GLU A 122 6.95 -16.66 -2.05
N ALA A 123 7.14 -17.37 -0.94
CA ALA A 123 6.10 -17.51 0.05
C ALA A 123 5.98 -16.24 0.94
N ILE A 124 7.06 -15.48 1.16
CA ILE A 124 7.01 -14.15 1.79
C ILE A 124 6.26 -13.18 0.87
N GLU A 125 6.56 -13.16 -0.43
CA GLU A 125 5.82 -12.39 -1.43
C GLU A 125 4.34 -12.73 -1.40
N THR A 126 4.01 -14.02 -1.41
CA THR A 126 2.62 -14.50 -1.33
C THR A 126 1.93 -14.03 -0.05
N ALA A 127 2.62 -14.07 1.10
CA ALA A 127 2.05 -13.62 2.37
C ALA A 127 1.80 -12.10 2.40
N ILE A 128 2.74 -11.31 1.86
CA ILE A 128 2.63 -9.85 1.79
C ILE A 128 1.56 -9.41 0.78
N ALA A 129 1.45 -10.09 -0.36
CA ALA A 129 0.38 -9.85 -1.34
C ALA A 129 -1.03 -10.13 -0.78
N GLY A 130 -1.14 -10.87 0.33
CA GLY A 130 -2.40 -11.19 0.98
C GLY A 130 -3.04 -10.04 1.77
N TYR A 131 -2.37 -8.88 1.89
CA TYR A 131 -2.85 -7.69 2.59
C TYR A 131 -2.22 -6.41 1.97
N VAL A 132 -2.73 -5.21 2.30
CA VAL A 132 -2.12 -3.94 1.81
C VAL A 132 -1.00 -3.49 2.74
N ALA A 133 -1.34 -3.22 4.00
CA ALA A 133 -0.39 -2.92 5.08
C ALA A 133 -1.04 -3.23 6.45
N ILE A 134 -0.22 -3.42 7.49
CA ILE A 134 -0.72 -3.65 8.86
C ILE A 134 -0.92 -2.28 9.54
N ASP A 135 -2.12 -1.73 9.41
CA ASP A 135 -2.52 -0.48 10.06
C ASP A 135 -3.08 -0.72 11.47
N SER A 136 -2.50 -0.06 12.47
CA SER A 136 -3.00 -0.05 13.87
C SER A 136 -4.03 1.06 14.13
N GLY A 137 -4.54 1.71 13.08
CA GLY A 137 -5.44 2.86 13.14
C GLY A 137 -4.72 4.22 13.07
N ALA A 138 -3.42 4.21 12.82
CA ALA A 138 -2.62 5.42 12.61
C ALA A 138 -2.60 5.86 11.13
N GLY A 139 -3.11 5.03 10.23
CA GLY A 139 -3.21 5.29 8.80
C GLY A 139 -2.04 4.74 7.99
N LEU A 140 -2.13 4.99 6.69
CA LEU A 140 -1.30 4.43 5.64
C LEU A 140 -0.61 5.54 4.87
N VAL A 141 0.60 5.23 4.41
CA VAL A 141 1.30 6.05 3.43
C VAL A 141 1.47 5.20 2.18
N ALA A 142 1.17 5.78 1.02
CA ALA A 142 1.06 5.05 -0.23
C ALA A 142 1.89 5.68 -1.34
N ARG A 143 2.30 4.85 -2.30
CA ARG A 143 2.83 5.30 -3.57
C ARG A 143 1.70 5.81 -4.44
N ARG A 144 2.08 6.66 -5.39
CA ARG A 144 1.16 7.28 -6.34
C ARG A 144 0.29 6.25 -7.07
N GLU A 145 0.85 5.12 -7.47
CA GLU A 145 0.12 4.09 -8.23
C GLU A 145 -1.05 3.51 -7.44
N LEU A 146 -0.87 3.28 -6.14
CA LEU A 146 -1.93 2.76 -5.28
C LEU A 146 -3.00 3.83 -5.01
N ILE A 147 -2.59 5.08 -4.81
CA ILE A 147 -3.52 6.20 -4.60
C ILE A 147 -4.37 6.39 -5.87
N ASP A 148 -3.74 6.45 -7.04
CA ASP A 148 -4.43 6.56 -8.32
C ASP A 148 -5.38 5.36 -8.54
N PHE A 149 -4.98 4.14 -8.18
CA PHE A 149 -5.88 2.98 -8.19
C PHE A 149 -7.08 3.16 -7.24
N ALA A 150 -6.83 3.56 -5.98
CA ALA A 150 -7.88 3.73 -5.00
C ALA A 150 -8.90 4.80 -5.41
N VAL A 151 -8.43 5.91 -6.01
CA VAL A 151 -9.31 6.94 -6.61
C VAL A 151 -10.08 6.36 -7.80
N GLN A 152 -9.46 5.53 -8.63
CA GLN A 152 -10.13 4.97 -9.81
C GLN A 152 -11.32 4.07 -9.47
N TYR A 153 -11.19 3.30 -8.40
CA TYR A 153 -12.19 2.33 -7.97
C TYR A 153 -13.04 2.81 -6.80
N SER A 154 -12.90 4.08 -6.39
CA SER A 154 -13.54 4.65 -5.20
C SER A 154 -13.33 3.76 -3.96
N ASP A 155 -12.11 3.26 -3.79
CA ASP A 155 -11.71 2.41 -2.66
C ASP A 155 -11.54 3.29 -1.40
N MET A 156 -12.68 3.57 -0.76
CA MET A 156 -12.72 4.40 0.44
C MET A 156 -12.01 3.75 1.64
N ASP A 157 -11.84 2.43 1.64
CA ASP A 157 -11.10 1.73 2.70
C ASP A 157 -9.62 2.11 2.69
N ILE A 158 -9.05 2.37 1.51
CA ILE A 158 -7.69 2.89 1.36
C ILE A 158 -7.68 4.42 1.52
N LEU A 159 -8.55 5.14 0.78
CA LEU A 159 -8.50 6.61 0.72
C LEU A 159 -8.66 7.25 2.09
N THR A 160 -9.64 6.80 2.91
CA THR A 160 -9.87 7.37 4.25
C THR A 160 -8.72 7.12 5.22
N ARG A 161 -7.84 6.18 4.92
CA ARG A 161 -6.65 5.84 5.73
C ARG A 161 -5.38 6.54 5.26
N LEU A 162 -5.38 7.23 4.11
CA LEU A 162 -4.19 7.93 3.63
C LEU A 162 -3.79 9.08 4.57
N VAL A 163 -2.50 9.12 4.93
CA VAL A 163 -1.92 10.10 5.86
C VAL A 163 -0.71 10.80 5.24
N ASP A 164 -0.67 12.10 5.42
CA ASP A 164 0.49 12.96 5.13
C ASP A 164 1.63 12.60 6.10
N LEU A 165 2.77 12.18 5.56
CA LEU A 165 3.93 11.73 6.31
C LEU A 165 4.69 12.86 7.03
N ASP A 166 4.53 14.11 6.60
CA ASP A 166 5.17 15.27 7.25
C ASP A 166 4.44 15.71 8.51
N ASN A 167 3.12 15.68 8.49
CA ASN A 167 2.30 16.26 9.56
C ASN A 167 1.35 15.26 10.26
N GLY A 168 1.27 14.03 9.76
CA GLY A 168 0.48 12.94 10.34
C GLY A 168 -1.04 13.14 10.22
N ARG A 169 -1.51 13.98 9.29
CA ARG A 169 -2.95 14.22 9.09
C ARG A 169 -3.49 13.31 8.00
N PHE A 170 -4.72 12.83 8.20
CA PHE A 170 -5.44 12.12 7.15
C PHE A 170 -5.76 13.05 5.98
N GLU A 171 -5.37 12.67 4.78
CA GLU A 171 -5.51 13.52 3.59
C GLU A 171 -6.92 13.50 3.02
N CYS A 172 -7.59 12.34 3.10
CA CYS A 172 -8.88 12.13 2.45
C CYS A 172 -10.02 11.82 3.43
N ALA A 173 -9.83 12.03 4.75
CA ALA A 173 -10.84 11.66 5.77
C ALA A 173 -12.20 12.37 5.61
N HIS A 174 -12.24 13.48 4.89
CA HIS A 174 -13.47 14.22 4.60
C HIS A 174 -14.07 13.92 3.23
N TRP A 175 -13.40 13.08 2.44
CA TRP A 175 -13.83 12.74 1.10
C TRP A 175 -14.93 11.69 1.17
N GLN A 176 -16.02 11.93 0.46
CA GLN A 176 -17.11 10.98 0.28
C GLN A 176 -17.37 10.91 -1.23
N ASP A 177 -17.07 9.75 -1.83
CA ASP A 177 -17.44 9.50 -3.22
C ASP A 177 -18.91 9.07 -3.28
N GLU A 178 -19.74 9.94 -3.85
CA GLU A 178 -21.13 9.61 -4.19
C GLU A 178 -21.27 9.17 -5.66
N GLU A 179 -20.29 9.47 -6.53
CA GLU A 179 -20.37 9.19 -7.96
C GLU A 179 -19.20 8.34 -8.48
N PRO A 180 -19.46 7.18 -9.10
CA PRO A 180 -18.43 6.36 -9.73
C PRO A 180 -17.84 7.06 -10.95
N LEU A 181 -16.58 6.76 -11.24
CA LEU A 181 -15.87 7.30 -12.40
C LEU A 181 -16.61 7.09 -13.73
N SER A 182 -16.53 8.10 -14.61
CA SER A 182 -17.05 8.02 -15.97
C SER A 182 -16.14 7.18 -16.88
N ASP A 183 -16.68 6.61 -17.96
CA ASP A 183 -15.88 5.84 -18.93
C ASP A 183 -14.82 6.69 -19.65
N ALA A 184 -15.07 8.00 -19.79
CA ALA A 184 -14.10 8.94 -20.34
C ALA A 184 -12.88 9.10 -19.40
N ASP A 185 -13.11 9.21 -18.09
CA ASP A 185 -12.03 9.28 -17.11
C ASP A 185 -11.24 7.96 -17.03
N ARG A 186 -11.92 6.81 -17.20
CA ARG A 186 -11.25 5.49 -17.28
C ARG A 186 -10.34 5.40 -18.51
N LEU A 187 -10.81 5.89 -19.66
CA LEU A 187 -10.04 5.92 -20.90
C LEU A 187 -8.81 6.82 -20.77
N ASP A 188 -8.96 8.02 -20.20
CA ASP A 188 -7.87 8.96 -19.94
C ASP A 188 -6.81 8.35 -18.99
N ALA A 189 -7.25 7.69 -17.91
CA ALA A 189 -6.35 6.99 -16.99
C ALA A 189 -5.57 5.88 -17.72
N SER A 190 -6.25 5.05 -18.51
CA SER A 190 -5.60 3.99 -19.29
C SER A 190 -4.56 4.53 -20.28
N GLN A 191 -4.85 5.63 -20.98
CA GLN A 191 -3.91 6.24 -21.92
C GLN A 191 -2.66 6.77 -21.22
N TYR A 192 -2.79 7.34 -20.02
CA TYR A 192 -1.64 7.81 -19.25
C TYR A 192 -0.72 6.66 -18.81
N TRP A 193 -1.29 5.57 -18.28
CA TRP A 193 -0.52 4.41 -17.85
C TRP A 193 0.16 3.70 -19.04
N CYS A 194 -0.53 3.63 -20.19
CA CYS A 194 0.02 3.06 -21.41
C CYS A 194 1.12 3.95 -22.03
N ALA A 195 1.00 5.28 -21.95
CA ALA A 195 1.98 6.22 -22.50
C ALA A 195 3.31 6.29 -21.71
N ALA A 196 3.31 5.84 -20.44
CA ALA A 196 4.52 5.74 -19.63
C ALA A 196 5.38 4.50 -19.96
N VAL A 197 4.89 3.62 -20.85
CA VAL A 197 5.57 2.40 -21.29
C VAL A 197 6.02 2.62 -22.75
N VAL A 198 7.33 2.60 -22.97
CA VAL A 198 7.97 2.61 -24.31
C VAL A 198 7.24 1.67 -25.28
N GLU A 199 7.12 2.09 -26.55
CA GLU A 199 6.54 1.38 -27.71
C GLU A 199 6.31 -0.13 -27.47
N ARG A 200 5.08 -0.50 -27.12
CA ARG A 200 4.62 -1.88 -27.23
C ARG A 200 4.31 -2.19 -28.69
N SER A 201 5.12 -3.02 -29.33
CA SER A 201 4.72 -3.80 -30.50
C SER A 201 3.89 -5.00 -30.01
N GLY A 202 2.62 -4.76 -29.68
CA GLY A 202 1.79 -5.80 -29.06
C GLY A 202 0.31 -5.70 -29.39
N ALA A 203 -0.08 -6.53 -30.36
CA ALA A 203 -1.41 -7.04 -30.70
C ALA A 203 -2.50 -6.02 -31.08
N ASP A 204 -2.87 -6.04 -32.38
CA ASP A 204 -4.13 -5.50 -32.89
C ASP A 204 -5.30 -5.97 -32.03
N PHE A 205 -6.22 -5.05 -31.74
CA PHE A 205 -7.52 -5.38 -31.17
C PHE A 205 -8.25 -6.32 -32.13
N ILE A 206 -8.41 -7.60 -31.75
CA ILE A 206 -9.27 -8.53 -32.48
C ILE A 206 -10.71 -8.20 -32.11
N ASP A 207 -11.47 -7.68 -33.07
CA ASP A 207 -12.92 -7.55 -32.97
C ASP A 207 -13.56 -8.94 -33.11
N LEU A 208 -14.13 -9.45 -32.02
CA LEU A 208 -14.80 -10.76 -32.01
C LEU A 208 -16.11 -10.78 -32.81
N ASN A 209 -16.61 -9.62 -33.27
CA ASN A 209 -17.73 -9.56 -34.21
C ASN A 209 -17.35 -9.94 -35.64
N GLU A 210 -16.06 -9.99 -35.98
CA GLU A 210 -15.58 -10.44 -37.29
C GLU A 210 -15.30 -11.96 -37.35
N ILE A 211 -15.43 -12.68 -36.22
CA ILE A 211 -15.10 -14.12 -36.13
C ILE A 211 -16.36 -15.02 -36.22
N ASN A 212 -17.56 -14.46 -36.38
CA ASN A 212 -18.78 -15.24 -36.64
C ASN A 212 -19.57 -14.68 -37.84
N PRO A 213 -19.32 -15.16 -39.08
CA PRO A 213 -20.25 -15.01 -40.19
C PRO A 213 -21.51 -15.88 -40.02
#